data_AF-A0AAW6JIW0-F1
#
_entry.id   AF-A0AAW6JIW0-F1
#
_cell.length_a   1.000
_cell.length_b   1.000
_cell.length_c   1.000
_cell.angle_alpha   90.00
_cell.angle_beta   90.00
_cell.angle_gamma   90.00
#
_symmetry.space_group_name_H-M   'P 1'
#
loop_
_entity.id
_entity.type
_entity.pdbx_description
1 polymer ?
#
loop_
_entity_poly.entity_id
_entity_poly.type
_entity_poly.pdbx_seq_one_letter_code
_entity_poly.pdbx_strand_id
1 'polypeptide(L)' 'PKKIFTHVSTGDFVKATLHKDRKNIISGKYVSRVKTPTKNGCEIVINGFRVEFSTMKDITKIHCSDGYSYV' A
#
# COMPACT_ATOMS: atom_id res chain seq x y z
N PRO A 1 2.16 -19.98 -15.43
CA PRO A 1 2.45 -18.61 -14.96
C PRO A 1 1.46 -18.15 -13.86
N LYS A 2 1.93 -17.98 -12.61
CA LYS A 2 1.10 -17.39 -11.54
C LYS A 2 0.81 -15.95 -11.95
N LYS A 3 -0.43 -15.66 -12.37
CA LYS A 3 -0.89 -14.29 -12.66
C LYS A 3 -0.62 -13.43 -11.43
N ILE A 4 0.28 -12.45 -11.56
CA ILE A 4 0.53 -11.43 -10.55
C ILE A 4 -0.62 -10.43 -10.72
N PHE A 5 -1.49 -10.32 -9.72
CA PHE A 5 -2.58 -9.35 -9.71
C PHE A 5 -2.01 -7.98 -9.29
N THR A 6 -1.24 -7.34 -10.17
CA THR A 6 -0.61 -6.03 -9.91
C THR A 6 -1.52 -4.89 -10.37
N HIS A 7 -2.52 -4.54 -9.55
CA HIS A 7 -3.26 -3.28 -9.70
C HIS A 7 -2.45 -2.05 -9.25
N VAL A 8 -1.34 -2.27 -8.53
CA VAL A 8 -0.43 -1.25 -8.03
C VAL A 8 1.01 -1.66 -8.30
N SER A 9 1.86 -0.67 -8.56
CA SER A 9 3.28 -0.81 -8.82
C SER A 9 4.10 -0.14 -7.73
N THR A 10 5.37 -0.51 -7.60
CA THR A 10 6.31 0.17 -6.70
C THR A 10 6.34 1.67 -7.01
N GLY A 11 6.23 2.49 -5.97
CA GLY A 11 6.20 3.95 -6.08
C GLY A 11 4.80 4.55 -6.20
N ASP A 12 3.78 3.75 -6.56
CA ASP A 12 2.40 4.24 -6.65
C ASP A 12 1.92 4.77 -5.30
N PHE A 13 1.15 5.85 -5.34
CA PHE A 13 0.51 6.43 -4.17
C PHE A 13 -0.82 5.75 -3.93
N VAL A 14 -1.00 5.16 -2.76
CA VAL A 14 -2.20 4.42 -2.39
C VAL A 14 -2.78 4.91 -1.08
N LYS A 15 -4.10 4.86 -0.96
CA LYS A 15 -4.83 4.96 0.29
C LYS A 15 -5.05 3.56 0.84
N ALA A 16 -4.58 3.30 2.04
CA ALA A 16 -4.77 2.03 2.73
C ALA A 16 -5.67 2.21 3.94
N THR A 17 -6.60 1.30 4.17
CA THR A 17 -7.44 1.28 5.37
C THR A 17 -7.02 0.14 6.28
N LEU A 18 -6.52 0.47 7.46
CA LEU A 18 -6.18 -0.50 8.49
C LEU A 18 -7.35 -0.63 9.47
N HIS A 19 -8.05 -1.76 9.45
CA HIS A 19 -9.25 -1.98 10.28
C HIS A 19 -8.95 -2.30 11.75
N LYS A 20 -7.73 -2.70 12.08
CA LYS A 20 -7.32 -3.11 13.43
C LYS A 20 -5.94 -2.57 13.76
N ASP A 21 -5.77 -2.17 15.01
CA ASP A 21 -4.48 -1.74 15.52
C ASP A 21 -3.45 -2.87 15.38
N ARG A 22 -2.23 -2.49 15.01
CA ARG A 22 -1.03 -3.32 15.07
C ARG A 22 -0.10 -2.74 16.14
N LYS A 23 0.92 -3.51 16.52
CA LYS A 23 1.85 -3.18 17.62
C LYS A 23 2.29 -1.71 17.68
N ASN A 24 2.59 -1.09 16.54
CA ASN A 24 3.06 0.30 16.46
C ASN A 24 2.22 1.20 15.51
N ILE A 25 1.04 0.74 15.08
CA ILE A 25 0.23 1.43 14.06
C ILE A 25 -1.23 1.34 14.45
N ILE A 26 -1.89 2.48 14.61
CA ILE A 26 -3.29 2.57 14.99
C ILE A 26 -4.16 2.25 13.77
N SER A 27 -5.35 1.69 13.96
CA SER A 27 -6.36 1.56 12.92
C SER A 27 -6.73 2.92 12.34
N GLY A 28 -7.00 2.97 11.04
CA GLY A 28 -7.26 4.23 10.36
C GLY A 28 -7.00 4.18 8.86
N LYS A 29 -7.13 5.34 8.22
CA LYS A 29 -6.85 5.53 6.79
C LYS A 29 -5.49 6.18 6.64
N TYR A 30 -4.64 5.55 5.86
CA TYR A 30 -3.27 5.99 5.60
C TYR A 30 -3.07 6.25 4.13
N VAL A 31 -2.20 7.19 3.81
CA VAL A 31 -1.77 7.43 2.44
C VAL A 31 -0.25 7.24 2.41
N SER A 32 0.22 6.35 1.54
CA SER A 32 1.65 6.05 1.42
C SER A 32 1.97 5.53 0.02
N ARG A 33 3.26 5.55 -0.30
CA ARG A 33 3.79 4.85 -1.47
C ARG A 33 3.87 3.35 -1.24
N VAL A 34 3.60 2.59 -2.30
CA VAL A 34 3.87 1.16 -2.38
C VAL A 34 5.38 0.93 -2.40
N LYS A 35 5.87 0.12 -1.47
CA LYS A 35 7.26 -0.36 -1.47
C LYS A 35 7.40 -1.64 -2.30
N THR A 36 6.50 -2.59 -2.05
CA THR A 36 6.55 -3.90 -2.68
C THR A 36 5.13 -4.32 -3.09
N PRO A 37 4.80 -4.42 -4.38
CA PRO A 37 3.59 -5.10 -4.79
C PRO A 37 3.71 -6.61 -4.50
N THR A 38 2.67 -7.20 -3.91
CA THR A 38 2.62 -8.64 -3.64
C THR A 38 1.66 -9.32 -4.62
N LYS A 39 1.57 -10.65 -4.57
CA LYS A 39 0.71 -11.40 -5.51
C LYS A 39 -0.77 -10.99 -5.43
N ASN A 40 -1.24 -10.62 -4.22
CA ASN A 40 -2.64 -10.37 -3.92
C ASN A 40 -2.89 -8.96 -3.32
N GLY A 41 -1.85 -8.17 -3.09
CA GLY A 41 -1.92 -6.92 -2.35
C GLY A 41 -0.64 -6.09 -2.49
N CYS A 42 -0.24 -5.39 -1.43
CA CYS A 42 0.99 -4.59 -1.42
C CYS A 42 1.51 -4.33 -0.02
N GLU A 43 2.78 -3.97 0.04
CA GLU A 43 3.44 -3.44 1.23
C GLU A 43 3.61 -1.93 1.11
N ILE A 44 3.20 -1.21 2.16
CA ILE A 44 3.39 0.23 2.31
C ILE A 44 4.12 0.54 3.62
N VAL A 45 4.62 1.76 3.78
CA VAL A 45 5.23 2.21 5.03
C VAL A 45 4.27 3.14 5.75
N ILE A 46 3.88 2.77 6.97
CA ILE A 46 3.06 3.62 7.85
C ILE A 46 3.90 3.91 9.09
N ASN A 47 4.12 5.20 9.41
CA ASN A 47 4.90 5.64 10.56
C ASN A 47 6.28 4.96 10.68
N GLY A 48 6.96 4.72 9.54
CA GLY A 48 8.27 4.05 9.50
C GLY A 48 8.22 2.52 9.55
N PHE A 49 7.05 1.92 9.74
CA PHE A 49 6.87 0.46 9.76
C PHE A 49 6.34 -0.05 8.43
N ARG A 50 6.92 -1.16 7.93
CA ARG A 50 6.39 -1.86 6.77
C ARG A 50 5.11 -2.62 7.16
N VAL A 51 4.06 -2.38 6.39
CA VAL A 51 2.74 -2.97 6.59
C VAL A 51 2.36 -3.71 5.33
N GLU A 52 2.33 -5.02 5.41
CA GLU A 52 1.77 -5.85 4.36
C GLU A 52 0.23 -5.86 4.45
N PHE A 53 -0.39 -5.56 3.31
CA PHE A 53 -1.79 -5.80 3.01
C PHE A 53 -1.86 -7.01 2.09
N SER A 54 -2.42 -8.10 2.59
CA SER A 54 -2.56 -9.37 1.87
C SER A 54 -3.69 -9.37 0.84
N THR A 55 -4.51 -8.31 0.82
CA THR A 55 -5.61 -8.13 -0.13
C THR A 55 -5.68 -6.68 -0.61
N MET A 56 -6.11 -6.49 -1.86
CA MET A 56 -6.37 -5.16 -2.43
C MET A 56 -7.70 -4.52 -1.98
N LYS A 57 -8.55 -5.22 -1.19
CA LYS A 57 -9.87 -4.69 -0.80
C LYS A 57 -9.77 -3.39 0.02
N ASP A 58 -8.69 -3.27 0.77
CA ASP A 58 -8.43 -2.14 1.67
C ASP A 58 -7.47 -1.11 1.06
N ILE A 59 -7.08 -1.31 -0.20
CA ILE A 59 -6.11 -0.47 -0.93
C ILE A 59 -6.83 0.21 -2.09
N THR A 60 -6.79 1.54 -2.13
CA THR A 60 -7.25 2.34 -3.26
C THR A 60 -6.07 3.07 -3.88
N LYS A 61 -5.80 2.84 -5.16
CA LYS A 61 -4.77 3.57 -5.90
C LYS A 61 -5.23 5.02 -6.11
N ILE A 62 -4.38 5.97 -5.73
CA ILE A 62 -4.63 7.41 -5.92
C ILE A 62 -3.86 7.90 -7.15
N HIS A 63 -2.57 7.58 -7.22
CA HIS A 63 -1.68 8.12 -8.26
C HIS A 63 -0.66 7.07 -8.70
N CYS A 64 -0.31 7.10 -9.99
CA CYS A 64 0.76 6.30 -10.55
C CYS A 64 2.12 6.92 -10.24
N SER A 65 3.16 6.12 -10.02
CA SER A 65 4.53 6.63 -9.97
C SER A 65 4.92 7.20 -11.33
N ASP A 66 5.02 8.52 -11.44
CA ASP A 66 5.45 9.26 -12.64
C ASP A 66 6.85 9.90 -12.48
N GLY A 67 7.55 9.56 -11.39
CA GLY A 67 8.87 10.11 -11.07
C GLY A 67 8.84 11.42 -10.29
N TYR A 68 7.66 11.99 -10.03
CA TYR A 68 7.53 13.23 -9.26
C TYR A 68 7.20 12.94 -7.78
N SER A 69 7.69 13.81 -6.90
CA SER A 69 7.30 13.82 -5.50
C SER A 69 6.20 14.84 -5.29
N TYR A 70 4.95 14.38 -5.32
CA TYR A 70 3.81 15.17 -4.86
C TYR A 70 3.89 15.22 -3.33
N VAL A 71 4.31 16.38 -2.82
CA VAL A 71 4.45 16.71 -1.39
C VAL A 71 3.13 17.24 -0.86
#